data_AF-A0A923JA46-F1
#
_entry.id   AF-A0A923JA46-F1
#
_cell.length_a   1.000
_cell.length_b   1.000
_cell.length_c   1.000
_cell.angle_alpha   90.00
_cell.angle_beta   90.00
_cell.angle_gamma   90.00
#
_symmetry.space_group_name_H-M   'P 1'
#
loop_
_entity.id
_entity.type
_entity.pdbx_description
1 polymer ?
#
loop_
_entity_poly.entity_id
_entity_poly.type
_entity_poly.pdbx_seq_one_letter_code
_entity_poly.pdbx_strand_id
1 'polypeptide(L)' 'MKFSDAAPVLLKYGERLRITLINDTMMTHPIHLHGMWSDLEDENGNFMVRKHTIDVPPVQNAVTE' A
#
# COMPACT_ATOMS: atom_id res chain seq x y z
N MET A 1 -20.02 1.32 5.50
CA MET A 1 -19.58 -0.01 5.03
C MET A 1 -18.78 -0.64 6.15
N LYS A 2 -19.09 -1.85 6.58
CA LYS A 2 -18.18 -2.57 7.47
C LYS A 2 -16.98 -3.04 6.65
N PHE A 3 -15.84 -3.26 7.29
CA PHE A 3 -14.66 -3.82 6.62
C PHE A 3 -14.97 -5.16 5.92
N SER A 4 -15.85 -5.96 6.52
CA SER A 4 -16.37 -7.21 5.94
C SER A 4 -17.11 -7.06 4.62
N ASP A 5 -17.57 -5.85 4.31
CA ASP A 5 -18.43 -5.59 3.16
C ASP A 5 -17.61 -5.03 1.97
N ALA A 6 -16.29 -4.89 2.13
CA ALA A 6 -15.41 -4.41 1.07
C ALA A 6 -15.35 -5.43 -0.07
N ALA A 7 -15.52 -4.95 -1.30
CA ALA A 7 -15.32 -5.78 -2.49
C ALA A 7 -13.83 -6.15 -2.62
N PRO A 8 -13.50 -7.35 -3.12
CA PRO A 8 -12.12 -7.74 -3.36
C PRO A 8 -11.48 -6.88 -4.46
N VAL A 9 -10.18 -6.63 -4.33
CA VAL A 9 -9.38 -6.07 -5.41
C VAL A 9 -9.03 -7.21 -6.38
N LEU A 10 -9.59 -7.17 -7.59
CA LEU A 10 -9.36 -8.18 -8.62
C LEU A 10 -8.20 -7.78 -9.51
N LEU A 11 -7.24 -8.68 -9.65
CA LEU A 11 -5.98 -8.46 -10.38
C LEU A 11 -5.77 -9.64 -11.34
N LYS A 12 -5.08 -9.41 -12.45
CA LYS A 12 -4.64 -10.50 -13.33
C LYS A 12 -3.23 -10.94 -12.98
N TYR A 13 -2.99 -12.23 -13.15
CA TYR A 13 -1.66 -12.79 -12.93
C TYR A 13 -0.63 -12.11 -13.85
N GLY A 14 0.50 -11.69 -13.25
CA GLY A 14 1.59 -11.03 -13.94
C GLY A 14 1.45 -9.51 -14.09
N GLU A 15 0.35 -8.91 -13.63
CA GLU A 15 0.24 -7.45 -13.57
C GLU A 15 1.17 -6.87 -12.51
N ARG A 16 1.78 -5.71 -12.82
CA ARG A 16 2.52 -4.88 -11.87
C ARG A 16 1.63 -3.71 -11.49
N LEU A 17 1.59 -3.37 -10.20
CA LEU A 17 0.56 -2.50 -9.65
C LEU A 17 1.19 -1.35 -8.90
N ARG A 18 0.85 -0.13 -9.29
CA ARG A 18 1.17 1.06 -8.51
C ARG A 18 0.00 1.35 -7.57
N ILE A 19 0.25 1.30 -6.27
CA ILE A 19 -0.75 1.50 -5.20
C ILE A 19 -0.40 2.75 -4.42
N THR A 20 -1.36 3.66 -4.27
CA THR A 20 -1.26 4.80 -3.37
C THR A 20 -2.03 4.48 -2.09
N LEU A 21 -1.33 4.42 -0.98
CA LEU A 21 -1.89 4.24 0.36
C LEU A 21 -2.10 5.63 0.98
N ILE A 22 -3.35 5.94 1.33
CA ILE A 22 -3.74 7.22 1.92
C ILE A 22 -4.19 6.98 3.35
N ASN A 23 -3.52 7.60 4.33
CA ASN A 23 -3.93 7.53 5.73
C ASN A 23 -4.44 8.88 6.22
N ASP A 24 -5.73 9.13 6.01
CA ASP A 24 -6.43 10.34 6.48
C ASP A 24 -6.83 10.27 7.98
N THR A 25 -6.28 9.31 8.73
CA THR A 25 -6.59 9.12 10.16
C THR A 25 -5.42 9.52 11.05
N MET A 26 -5.68 9.56 12.37
CA MET A 26 -4.67 9.88 13.38
C MET A 26 -3.90 8.66 13.91
N MET A 27 -4.10 7.46 13.36
CA MET A 27 -3.41 6.24 13.80
C MET A 27 -2.50 5.69 12.71
N THR A 28 -1.40 5.04 13.08
CA THR A 28 -0.55 4.31 12.12
C THR A 28 -1.30 3.11 11.56
N HIS A 29 -1.26 2.96 10.24
CA HIS A 29 -1.87 1.83 9.54
C HIS A 29 -0.79 0.97 8.87
N PRO A 30 -0.44 -0.20 9.43
CA PRO A 30 0.40 -1.17 8.76
C PRO A 30 -0.40 -1.91 7.67
N ILE A 31 0.04 -1.81 6.42
CA ILE A 31 -0.58 -2.50 5.28
C ILE A 31 0.30 -3.67 4.86
N HIS A 32 -0.23 -4.88 4.96
CA HIS A 32 0.43 -6.12 4.55
C HIS A 32 -0.32 -6.74 3.37
N LEU A 33 0.40 -6.96 2.26
CA LEU A 33 -0.16 -7.56 1.06
C LEU A 33 0.31 -9.02 0.93
N HIS A 34 -0.64 -9.95 1.05
CA HIS A 34 -0.34 -11.38 1.09
C HIS A 34 0.22 -11.86 -0.26
N GLY A 35 1.36 -12.55 -0.21
CA GLY A 35 2.00 -13.11 -1.41
C GLY A 35 2.65 -12.08 -2.32
N MET A 36 2.76 -10.82 -1.89
CA MET A 36 3.34 -9.73 -2.66
C MET A 36 4.48 -9.06 -1.88
N TRP A 37 5.42 -8.50 -2.64
CA TRP A 37 6.37 -7.51 -2.12
C TRP A 37 5.94 -6.14 -2.62
N SER A 38 6.19 -5.11 -1.82
CA SER A 38 5.93 -3.73 -2.16
C SER A 38 7.24 -2.95 -2.22
N ASP A 39 7.47 -2.29 -3.35
CA ASP A 39 8.59 -1.38 -3.56
C ASP A 39 8.15 0.02 -3.16
N LEU A 40 8.59 0.52 -2.01
CA LEU A 40 8.30 1.87 -1.55
C LEU A 40 9.08 2.88 -2.39
N GLU A 41 8.41 3.95 -2.81
CA GLU A 41 9.00 5.03 -3.58
C GLU A 41 9.08 6.33 -2.78
N ASP A 42 10.05 7.19 -3.15
CA ASP A 42 10.15 8.56 -2.66
C ASP A 42 9.21 9.51 -3.43
N GLU A 43 9.24 10.80 -3.08
CA GLU A 43 8.41 11.84 -3.71
C GLU A 43 8.69 12.03 -5.21
N ASN A 44 9.85 11.57 -5.70
CA ASN A 44 10.26 11.64 -7.11
C ASN A 44 10.03 10.31 -7.85
N GLY A 45 9.45 9.30 -7.20
CA GLY A 45 9.22 7.97 -7.76
C GLY A 45 10.47 7.07 -7.76
N ASN A 46 11.52 7.41 -7.02
CA ASN A 46 12.69 6.55 -6.91
C ASN A 46 12.45 5.45 -5.88
N PHE A 47 12.91 4.24 -6.21
CA PHE A 47 12.91 3.11 -5.27
C PHE A 47 13.68 3.46 -3.99
N MET A 48 13.03 3.27 -2.84
CA MET A 48 13.62 3.42 -1.52
C MET A 48 13.96 2.06 -0.91
N VAL A 49 12.95 1.21 -0.76
CA VAL A 49 13.07 -0.06 -0.04
C VAL A 49 11.96 -1.03 -0.43
N ARG A 50 12.29 -2.32 -0.48
CA ARG A 50 11.34 -3.41 -0.67
C ARG A 50 10.92 -3.98 0.68
N LYS A 51 9.61 -4.04 0.94
CA LYS A 51 9.03 -4.61 2.17
C LYS A 51 7.75 -5.39 1.85
N HIS A 52 7.39 -6.34 2.72
CA HIS A 52 6.10 -7.04 2.63
C HIS A 52 5.01 -6.33 3.45
N THR A 53 5.39 -5.42 4.34
CA THR A 53 4.48 -4.61 5.15
C THR A 53 4.96 -3.16 5.11
N ILE A 54 4.03 -2.24 4.85
CA ILE A 54 4.29 -0.80 4.78
C ILE A 54 3.53 -0.11 5.90
N ASP A 55 4.25 0.52 6.81
CA ASP A 55 3.66 1.37 7.83
C ASP A 55 3.33 2.73 7.21
N VAL A 56 2.06 3.13 7.28
CA VAL A 56 1.61 4.45 6.84
C VAL A 56 1.32 5.30 8.08
N PRO A 57 2.17 6.28 8.43
CA PRO A 57 1.96 7.13 9.60
C PRO A 57 0.70 7.99 9.49
N PRO A 58 0.23 8.60 10.60
CA PRO A 58 -0.91 9.51 10.59
C PRO A 58 -0.77 10.64 9.58
N VAL A 59 -1.84 10.92 8.82
CA VAL A 59 -1.94 12.03 7.85
C VAL A 59 -0.81 12.00 6.79
N GLN A 60 -0.32 10.80 6.47
CA GLN A 60 0.72 10.57 5.46
C GLN A 60 0.25 9.58 4.40
N ASN A 61 0.91 9.66 3.24
CA ASN A 61 0.66 8.78 2.11
C ASN A 61 1.94 8.01 1.76
N ALA A 62 1.78 6.83 1.19
CA ALA A 62 2.87 6.03 0.63
C ALA A 62 2.51 5.58 -0.78
N VAL A 63 3.48 5.58 -1.69
CA VAL A 63 3.32 5.03 -3.04
C VAL A 63 4.21 3.81 -3.17
N THR A 64 3.64 2.72 -3.66
CA THR A 64 4.36 1.46 -3.86
C THR A 64 4.10 0.85 -5.22
N GLU A 65 5.06 0.11 -5.74
CA GLU A 65 4.94 -0.72 -6.95
C GLU A 65 5.13 -2.23 -6.69
#